data_AF-A0A8D2EZG8-F1
#
_entry.id   AF-A0A8D2EZG8-F1
#
_cell.length_a   1.000
_cell.length_b   1.000
_cell.length_c   1.000
_cell.angle_alpha   90.00
_cell.angle_beta   90.00
_cell.angle_gamma   90.00
#
_symmetry.space_group_name_H-M   'P 1'
#
loop_
_entity.id
_entity.type
_entity.pdbx_description
1 polymer ?
#
loop_
_entity_poly.entity_id
_entity_poly.type
_entity_poly.pdbx_seq_one_letter_code
_entity_poly.pdbx_strand_id
1 'polypeptide(L)'
;MVYHEQSTKYLNFSDSEEKESRVAMHRYQVNNLGQRDLPVSINFWVPVELNQEAVWMEVENPSLRCSSEKIAPPASDFLAHIQKNPVLDCSIAGCLRFRCDIPSFSVQEELDFTLKGNLSFGWVRQTSQKKVSVVSVAEITFDTSVYSQLPGQEAFMRAQVETVSGAVTRLDRGPLGLHPRCSVEVGFFKRQYKQMMEEANGQIAPENGT
;
A
#
# COMPACT_ATOMS: atom_id res chain seq x y z
N MET A 1 1.95 -16.14 -5.26
CA MET A 1 1.39 -15.29 -4.19
C MET A 1 0.97 -13.97 -4.77
N VAL A 2 -0.16 -13.43 -4.29
CA VAL A 2 -0.64 -12.10 -4.67
C VAL A 2 -1.02 -11.32 -3.42
N TYR A 3 -0.95 -9.99 -3.49
CA TYR A 3 -1.53 -9.14 -2.44
C TYR A 3 -3.01 -8.92 -2.72
N HIS A 4 -3.78 -8.73 -1.65
CA HIS A 4 -5.21 -8.49 -1.75
C HIS A 4 -5.53 -6.99 -1.85
N GLU A 5 -6.54 -6.63 -2.66
CA GLU A 5 -6.94 -5.23 -2.88
C GLU A 5 -7.47 -4.56 -1.61
N GLN A 6 -8.09 -5.33 -0.72
CA GLN A 6 -8.62 -4.88 0.58
C GLN A 6 -7.55 -4.49 1.60
N SER A 7 -6.27 -4.54 1.26
CA SER A 7 -5.20 -4.00 2.11
C SER A 7 -5.32 -2.48 2.24
N THR A 8 -4.99 -1.93 3.40
CA THR A 8 -4.85 -0.49 3.60
C THR A 8 -3.84 0.05 2.59
N LYS A 9 -4.21 1.10 1.85
CA LYS A 9 -3.35 1.72 0.82
C LYS A 9 -2.79 3.07 1.26
N TYR A 10 -3.58 3.84 2.00
CA TYR A 10 -3.25 5.19 2.40
C TYR A 10 -3.71 5.45 3.84
N LEU A 11 -2.87 6.11 4.62
CA LEU A 11 -3.23 6.70 5.89
C LEU A 11 -2.78 8.16 5.89
N ASN A 12 -3.74 9.06 6.05
CA ASN A 12 -3.51 10.49 6.08
C ASN A 12 -3.68 11.00 7.51
N PHE A 13 -2.72 11.76 8.02
CA PHE A 13 -2.81 12.37 9.36
C PHE A 13 -2.47 13.85 9.29
N SER A 14 -2.96 14.62 10.25
CA SER A 14 -2.63 16.04 10.44
C SER A 14 -1.51 16.19 11.48
N ASP A 15 -0.89 17.37 11.55
CA ASP A 15 0.17 17.64 12.52
C ASP A 15 -0.30 17.48 13.98
N SER A 16 -1.60 17.64 14.26
CA SER A 16 -2.18 17.39 15.58
C SER A 16 -2.33 15.91 15.93
N GLU A 17 -2.34 15.02 14.93
CA GLU A 17 -2.53 13.57 15.08
C GLU A 17 -1.18 12.81 15.14
N GLU A 18 -0.05 13.52 15.26
CA GLU A 18 1.29 12.93 15.28
C GLU A 18 1.46 11.82 16.33
N LYS A 19 0.81 11.97 17.49
CA LYS A 19 0.85 10.99 18.59
C LYS A 19 -0.22 9.91 18.47
N GLU A 20 -1.04 9.96 17.43
CA GLU A 20 -2.08 8.97 17.18
C GLU A 20 -1.55 7.81 16.35
N SER A 21 -2.39 6.80 16.25
CA SER A 21 -2.19 5.65 15.38
C SER A 21 -3.51 5.23 14.79
N ARG A 22 -3.48 4.60 13.62
CA ARG A 22 -4.68 4.06 12.98
C ARG A 22 -4.47 2.62 12.56
N VAL A 23 -5.56 1.88 12.55
CA VAL A 23 -5.57 0.49 12.12
C VAL A 23 -5.12 0.42 10.66
N ALA A 24 -4.14 -0.43 10.41
CA ALA A 24 -3.64 -0.78 9.09
C ALA A 24 -3.67 -2.29 8.93
N MET A 25 -3.95 -2.74 7.71
CA MET A 25 -4.10 -4.15 7.38
C MET A 25 -3.44 -4.45 6.04
N HIS A 26 -2.50 -5.40 6.01
CA HIS A 26 -1.95 -5.96 4.77
C HIS A 26 -2.40 -7.41 4.62
N ARG A 27 -3.02 -7.75 3.49
CA ARG A 27 -3.56 -9.09 3.24
C ARG A 27 -2.88 -9.74 2.03
N TYR A 28 -2.54 -11.02 2.20
CA TYR A 28 -1.83 -11.85 1.23
C TYR A 28 -2.60 -13.13 0.96
N GLN A 29 -2.60 -13.54 -0.30
CA GLN A 29 -3.24 -14.75 -0.75
C GLN A 29 -2.19 -15.66 -1.40
N VAL A 30 -2.15 -16.90 -0.95
CA VAL A 30 -1.17 -17.91 -1.36
C VAL A 30 -1.91 -19.11 -1.93
N ASN A 31 -1.63 -19.43 -3.19
CA ASN A 31 -2.34 -20.45 -3.94
C ASN A 31 -1.34 -21.49 -4.45
N ASN A 32 -1.66 -22.77 -4.27
CA ASN A 32 -0.91 -23.85 -4.93
C ASN A 32 -1.55 -24.13 -6.29
N LEU A 33 -0.99 -23.52 -7.33
CA LEU A 33 -1.42 -23.73 -8.73
C LEU A 33 -0.67 -24.89 -9.41
N GLY A 34 0.15 -25.62 -8.65
CA GLY A 34 0.87 -26.78 -9.13
C GLY A 34 -0.02 -28.01 -9.27
N GLN A 35 0.62 -29.17 -9.49
CA GLN A 35 -0.04 -30.47 -9.59
C GLN A 35 0.35 -31.41 -8.44
N ARG A 36 0.99 -30.88 -7.39
CA ARG A 36 1.51 -31.65 -6.26
C ARG A 36 1.25 -30.93 -4.96
N ASP A 37 0.93 -31.72 -3.94
CA ASP A 37 0.96 -31.27 -2.56
C ASP A 37 2.42 -31.17 -2.09
N LEU A 38 2.72 -30.14 -1.31
CA LEU A 38 4.06 -29.92 -0.80
C LEU A 38 4.05 -29.19 0.55
N PRO A 39 5.02 -29.47 1.44
CA PRO A 39 5.24 -28.64 2.61
C PRO A 39 5.84 -27.28 2.20
N VAL A 40 5.34 -26.20 2.77
CA VAL A 40 5.86 -24.85 2.54
C VAL A 40 5.98 -24.08 3.86
N SER A 41 6.89 -23.11 3.89
CA SER A 41 6.99 -22.11 4.95
C SER A 41 6.70 -20.74 4.34
N ILE A 42 5.72 -20.02 4.89
CA ILE A 42 5.42 -18.64 4.48
C ILE A 42 5.98 -17.70 5.53
N ASN A 43 6.88 -16.82 5.08
CA ASN A 43 7.53 -15.84 5.92
C ASN A 43 6.93 -14.46 5.63
N PHE A 44 6.64 -13.70 6.69
CA PHE A 44 6.23 -12.30 6.60
C PHE A 44 7.25 -11.43 7.32
N TRP A 45 7.60 -10.29 6.73
CA TRP A 45 8.47 -9.29 7.35
C TRP A 45 7.70 -7.98 7.47
N VAL A 46 7.58 -7.50 8.70
CA VAL A 46 6.80 -6.30 9.03
C VAL A 46 7.69 -5.28 9.74
N PRO A 47 7.85 -4.06 9.21
CA PRO A 47 8.57 -3.00 9.91
C PRO A 47 7.76 -2.53 11.12
N VAL A 48 8.30 -2.75 12.32
CA VAL A 48 7.62 -2.43 13.58
C VAL A 48 8.30 -1.29 14.34
N GLU A 49 9.55 -0.98 14.02
CA GLU A 49 10.35 0.02 14.73
C GLU A 49 11.32 0.74 13.79
N LEU A 50 11.47 2.06 13.94
CA LEU A 50 12.49 2.85 13.27
C LEU A 50 13.16 3.75 14.29
N ASN A 51 14.48 3.58 14.47
CA ASN A 51 15.28 4.39 15.40
C ASN A 51 14.66 4.48 16.81
N GLN A 52 14.29 3.32 17.38
CA GLN A 52 13.67 3.17 18.71
C GLN A 52 12.25 3.78 18.84
N GLU A 53 11.67 4.26 17.75
CA GLU A 53 10.29 4.72 17.70
C GLU A 53 9.39 3.66 17.04
N ALA A 54 8.23 3.41 17.64
CA ALA A 54 7.29 2.40 17.14
C ALA A 54 6.68 2.85 15.80
N VAL A 55 6.65 1.95 14.82
CA VAL A 55 6.07 2.17 13.49
C VAL A 55 4.72 1.46 13.38
N TRP A 56 4.74 0.13 13.50
CA TRP A 56 3.56 -0.72 13.42
C TRP A 56 3.39 -1.50 14.72
N MET A 57 2.44 -1.05 15.52
CA MET A 57 2.17 -1.54 16.86
C MET A 57 1.15 -2.67 16.83
N GLU A 58 1.25 -3.56 17.81
CA GLU A 58 0.24 -4.60 18.08
C GLU A 58 -0.11 -5.43 16.84
N VAL A 59 0.90 -5.75 16.02
CA VAL A 59 0.70 -6.58 14.82
C VAL A 59 0.26 -7.97 15.27
N GLU A 60 -1.00 -8.29 14.98
CA GLU A 60 -1.63 -9.57 15.28
C GLU A 60 -0.91 -10.69 14.52
N ASN A 61 -0.83 -11.87 15.15
CA ASN A 61 -0.27 -13.04 14.51
C ASN A 61 -1.21 -13.51 13.38
N PRO A 62 -0.75 -13.61 12.12
CA PRO A 62 -1.62 -13.90 10.99
C PRO A 62 -2.26 -15.30 11.03
N SER A 63 -1.71 -16.23 11.81
CA SER A 63 -2.34 -17.53 12.08
C SER A 63 -1.80 -18.16 13.37
N LEU A 64 -2.62 -19.01 14.03
CA LEU A 64 -2.23 -19.73 15.25
C LEU A 64 -0.98 -20.62 15.08
N ARG A 65 -0.62 -20.96 13.83
CA ARG A 65 0.54 -21.80 13.50
C ARG A 65 1.80 -20.99 13.17
N CYS A 66 1.77 -19.66 13.25
CA CYS A 66 2.96 -18.88 12.96
C CYS A 66 3.73 -18.56 14.23
N SER A 67 5.05 -18.70 14.15
CA SER A 67 5.98 -18.18 15.15
C SER A 67 6.36 -16.75 14.80
N SER A 68 6.73 -15.93 15.80
CA SER A 68 7.19 -14.56 15.60
C SER A 68 8.58 -14.36 16.20
N GLU A 69 9.41 -13.58 15.50
CA GLU A 69 10.78 -13.27 15.90
C GLU A 69 11.08 -11.80 15.60
N LYS A 70 11.73 -11.11 16.53
CA LYS A 70 12.20 -9.73 16.32
C LYS A 70 13.56 -9.74 15.63
N ILE A 71 13.67 -8.95 14.57
CA ILE A 71 14.89 -8.73 13.79
C ILE A 71 15.33 -7.30 14.02
N ALA A 72 16.55 -7.11 14.53
CA ALA A 72 17.14 -5.80 14.70
C ALA A 72 17.45 -5.17 13.33
N PRO A 73 17.32 -3.84 13.19
CA PRO A 73 17.71 -3.15 11.96
C PRO A 73 19.22 -3.35 11.72
N PRO A 74 19.65 -3.52 10.45
CA PRO A 74 21.07 -3.47 10.14
C PRO A 74 21.60 -2.05 10.44
N ALA A 75 22.86 -1.96 10.90
CA ALA A 75 23.51 -0.68 11.15
C ALA A 75 23.69 0.08 9.82
N SER A 76 22.78 1.01 9.53
CA SER A 76 22.73 1.77 8.27
C SER A 76 22.20 3.18 8.54
N ASP A 77 22.62 4.14 7.72
CA ASP A 77 22.08 5.50 7.73
C ASP A 77 20.69 5.50 7.07
N PHE A 78 19.66 5.34 7.89
CA PHE A 78 18.28 5.29 7.44
C PHE A 78 17.82 6.61 6.78
N LEU A 79 18.39 7.76 7.17
CA LEU A 79 18.02 9.05 6.59
C LEU A 79 18.47 9.13 5.13
N ALA A 80 19.71 8.72 4.84
CA ALA A 80 20.21 8.66 3.47
C ALA A 80 19.36 7.71 2.60
N HIS A 81 18.92 6.58 3.15
CA HIS A 81 18.05 5.63 2.44
C HIS A 81 16.67 6.22 2.14
N ILE A 82 16.01 6.80 3.16
CA ILE A 82 14.65 7.34 3.04
C ILE A 82 14.63 8.62 2.17
N GLN A 83 15.68 9.43 2.18
CA GLN A 83 15.80 10.58 1.29
C GLN A 83 15.86 10.18 -0.19
N LYS A 84 16.52 9.06 -0.49
CA LYS A 84 16.60 8.53 -1.85
C LYS A 84 15.28 7.89 -2.28
N ASN A 85 14.71 7.06 -1.42
CA ASN A 85 13.47 6.34 -1.66
C ASN A 85 12.62 6.40 -0.38
N PRO A 86 11.45 7.07 -0.37
CA PRO A 86 10.64 7.27 0.83
C PRO A 86 9.86 5.99 1.21
N VAL A 87 10.59 4.89 1.37
CA VAL A 87 10.10 3.54 1.65
C VAL A 87 10.76 3.04 2.93
N LEU A 88 9.91 2.59 3.85
CA LEU A 88 10.30 1.94 5.09
C LEU A 88 10.09 0.43 4.93
N ASP A 89 11.19 -0.30 4.88
CA ASP A 89 11.23 -1.76 4.83
C ASP A 89 12.24 -2.33 5.85
N CYS A 90 12.35 -3.66 5.89
CA CYS A 90 13.23 -4.36 6.82
C CYS A 90 14.73 -4.27 6.50
N SER A 91 15.13 -3.51 5.48
CA SER A 91 16.54 -3.20 5.23
C SER A 91 17.05 -2.04 6.09
N ILE A 92 16.15 -1.24 6.67
CA ILE A 92 16.49 -0.09 7.52
C ILE A 92 15.70 -0.04 8.83
N ALA A 93 14.59 -0.78 8.93
CA ALA A 93 13.73 -0.83 10.12
C ALA A 93 13.97 -2.08 10.97
N GLY A 94 13.70 -1.97 12.27
CA GLY A 94 13.49 -3.12 13.12
C GLY A 94 12.20 -3.82 12.72
N CYS A 95 12.27 -5.14 12.53
CA CYS A 95 11.17 -5.90 11.96
C CYS A 95 10.69 -7.05 12.84
N LEU A 96 9.43 -7.40 12.66
CA LEU A 96 8.85 -8.63 13.18
C LEU A 96 8.74 -9.61 12.01
N ARG A 97 9.43 -10.75 12.13
CA ARG A 97 9.31 -11.86 11.19
C ARG A 97 8.29 -12.85 11.71
N PHE A 98 7.24 -13.10 10.93
CA PHE A 98 6.35 -14.24 11.18
C PHE A 98 6.73 -15.38 10.26
N ARG A 99 6.79 -16.61 10.80
CA ARG A 99 7.01 -17.83 10.02
C ARG A 99 5.87 -18.79 10.26
N CYS A 100 5.11 -19.07 9.21
CA CYS A 100 3.98 -19.99 9.19
C CYS A 100 4.36 -21.25 8.44
N ASP A 101 4.53 -22.37 9.14
CA ASP A 101 4.87 -23.66 8.54
C ASP A 101 3.59 -24.44 8.19
N ILE A 102 3.46 -24.81 6.92
CA ILE A 102 2.33 -25.55 6.36
C ILE A 102 2.84 -26.94 5.96
N PRO A 103 2.48 -27.99 6.71
CA PRO A 103 3.05 -29.32 6.50
C PRO A 103 2.56 -29.98 5.19
N SER A 104 1.38 -29.61 4.70
CA SER A 104 0.83 -30.10 3.45
C SER A 104 0.00 -29.00 2.82
N PHE A 105 0.52 -28.39 1.76
CA PHE A 105 -0.17 -27.38 0.98
C PHE A 105 -0.73 -28.02 -0.29
N SER A 106 -2.04 -28.24 -0.30
CA SER A 106 -2.72 -29.10 -1.26
C SER A 106 -2.90 -28.41 -2.60
N VAL A 107 -3.00 -29.17 -3.69
CA VAL A 107 -3.31 -28.61 -5.02
C VAL A 107 -4.62 -27.82 -4.98
N GLN A 108 -4.63 -26.62 -5.58
CA GLN A 108 -5.75 -25.66 -5.56
C GLN A 108 -6.13 -25.14 -4.17
N GLU A 109 -5.37 -25.48 -3.12
CA GLU A 109 -5.57 -24.86 -1.81
C GLU A 109 -5.20 -23.38 -1.86
N GLU A 110 -6.02 -22.58 -1.20
CA GLU A 110 -5.90 -21.13 -1.08
C GLU A 110 -5.80 -20.77 0.40
N LEU A 111 -4.75 -20.03 0.74
CA LEU A 111 -4.48 -19.58 2.09
C LEU A 111 -4.46 -18.05 2.12
N ASP A 112 -5.30 -17.50 2.99
CA ASP A 112 -5.41 -16.07 3.26
C ASP A 112 -4.70 -15.70 4.56
N PHE A 113 -3.82 -14.72 4.50
CA PHE A 113 -3.09 -14.19 5.65
C PHE A 113 -3.33 -12.70 5.78
N THR A 114 -3.58 -12.25 7.01
CA THR A 114 -3.85 -10.85 7.31
C THR A 114 -2.90 -10.38 8.41
N LEU A 115 -2.05 -9.40 8.08
CA LEU A 115 -1.24 -8.66 9.04
C LEU A 115 -2.03 -7.42 9.44
N LYS A 116 -2.50 -7.37 10.68
CA LYS A 116 -3.32 -6.27 11.19
C LYS A 116 -2.70 -5.70 12.45
N GLY A 117 -2.65 -4.37 12.54
CA GLY A 117 -2.14 -3.68 13.71
C GLY A 117 -2.37 -2.17 13.59
N ASN A 118 -1.76 -1.39 14.48
CA ASN A 118 -1.88 0.07 14.50
C ASN A 118 -0.61 0.72 13.94
N LEU A 119 -0.72 1.43 12.81
CA LEU A 119 0.36 2.28 12.31
C LEU A 119 0.34 3.62 13.04
N SER A 120 1.44 3.95 13.71
CA SER A 120 1.64 5.25 14.36
C SER A 120 2.15 6.29 13.37
N PHE A 121 2.09 7.57 13.74
CA PHE A 121 2.51 8.67 12.88
C PHE A 121 3.74 9.44 13.36
N GLY A 122 4.17 9.25 14.62
CA GLY A 122 5.29 9.98 15.23
C GLY A 122 6.61 9.81 14.46
N TRP A 123 6.92 8.57 14.08
CA TRP A 123 8.14 8.21 13.35
C TRP A 123 8.26 8.84 11.97
N VAL A 124 7.17 9.39 11.39
CA VAL A 124 7.23 10.00 10.06
C VAL A 124 8.07 11.29 10.10
N ARG A 125 8.06 12.04 11.21
CA ARG A 125 8.77 13.33 11.28
C ARG A 125 10.28 13.21 11.21
N GLN A 126 10.85 12.15 11.81
CA GLN A 126 12.29 11.89 11.74
C GLN A 126 12.76 11.65 10.30
N THR A 127 11.89 11.26 9.37
CA THR A 127 12.24 11.05 7.96
C THR A 127 12.41 12.32 7.14
N SER A 128 11.92 13.47 7.63
CA SER A 128 11.82 14.73 6.86
C SER A 128 11.04 14.61 5.54
N GLN A 129 10.22 13.56 5.36
CA GLN A 129 9.37 13.34 4.18
C GLN A 129 7.91 13.70 4.49
N LYS A 130 7.19 14.20 3.49
CA LYS A 130 5.74 14.44 3.62
C LYS A 130 4.92 13.15 3.57
N LYS A 131 5.44 12.14 2.86
CA LYS A 131 4.82 10.84 2.66
C LYS A 131 5.91 9.78 2.73
N VAL A 132 5.64 8.71 3.45
CA VAL A 132 6.52 7.55 3.56
C VAL A 132 5.68 6.29 3.39
N SER A 133 6.20 5.38 2.59
CA SER A 133 5.58 4.12 2.26
C SER A 133 6.05 3.02 3.21
N VAL A 134 5.15 2.48 4.01
CA VAL A 134 5.45 1.34 4.90
C VAL A 134 5.20 0.06 4.13
N VAL A 135 6.24 -0.77 3.97
CA VAL A 135 6.18 -1.98 3.16
C VAL A 135 6.35 -3.21 4.02
N SER A 136 5.37 -4.13 3.97
CA SER A 136 5.57 -5.50 4.42
C SER A 136 5.83 -6.43 3.25
N VAL A 137 6.61 -7.47 3.51
CA VAL A 137 7.00 -8.47 2.51
C VAL A 137 6.48 -9.83 2.95
N ALA A 138 6.07 -10.64 1.99
CA ALA A 138 5.76 -12.05 2.19
C ALA A 138 6.54 -12.90 1.18
N GLU A 139 7.04 -14.06 1.60
CA GLU A 139 7.82 -14.97 0.76
C GLU A 139 7.47 -16.42 1.10
N ILE A 140 7.32 -17.23 0.07
CA ILE A 140 7.13 -18.67 0.16
C ILE A 140 8.49 -19.34 0.04
N THR A 141 8.75 -20.28 0.92
CA THR A 141 9.97 -21.10 0.92
C THR A 141 9.59 -22.57 1.03
N PHE A 142 10.38 -23.44 0.41
CA PHE A 142 10.23 -24.90 0.46
C PHE A 142 11.61 -25.54 0.30
N ASP A 143 11.70 -26.87 0.48
CA ASP A 143 12.94 -27.60 0.30
C ASP A 143 13.33 -27.66 -1.19
N THR A 144 14.34 -26.86 -1.57
CA THR A 144 14.83 -26.75 -2.94
C THR A 144 15.66 -27.95 -3.39
N SER A 145 16.02 -28.87 -2.49
CA SER A 145 16.67 -30.14 -2.84
C SER A 145 15.68 -31.18 -3.37
N VAL A 146 14.40 -31.04 -3.02
CA VAL A 146 13.31 -31.96 -3.38
C VAL A 146 12.36 -31.33 -4.41
N TYR A 147 12.05 -30.05 -4.23
CA TYR A 147 11.10 -29.30 -5.04
C TYR A 147 11.79 -28.18 -5.81
N SER A 148 11.23 -27.83 -6.97
CA SER A 148 11.66 -26.70 -7.75
C SER A 148 10.44 -25.89 -8.18
N GLN A 149 10.57 -24.56 -8.15
CA GLN A 149 9.54 -23.71 -8.70
C GLN A 149 9.48 -23.89 -10.23
N LEU A 150 8.30 -23.71 -10.82
CA LEU A 150 8.17 -23.71 -12.27
C LEU A 150 9.05 -22.61 -12.88
N PRO A 151 9.88 -22.92 -13.90
CA PRO A 151 10.77 -21.94 -14.51
C PRO A 151 10.01 -20.70 -14.99
N GLY A 152 10.50 -19.52 -14.63
CA GLY A 152 9.89 -18.23 -15.00
C GLY A 152 8.77 -17.78 -14.06
N GLN A 153 8.49 -18.53 -12.98
CA GLN A 153 7.49 -18.18 -11.96
C GLN A 153 8.10 -17.91 -10.58
N GLU A 154 9.42 -17.74 -10.50
CA GLU A 154 10.14 -17.47 -9.26
C GLU A 154 9.72 -16.13 -8.65
N ALA A 155 9.38 -15.13 -9.48
CA ALA A 155 8.91 -13.83 -9.03
C ALA A 155 7.60 -13.91 -8.21
N PHE A 156 6.75 -14.93 -8.44
CA PHE A 156 5.50 -15.09 -7.71
C PHE A 156 5.67 -15.73 -6.33
N MET A 157 6.89 -16.11 -5.96
CA MET A 157 7.23 -16.64 -4.65
C MET A 157 7.30 -15.54 -3.59
N ARG A 158 7.40 -14.27 -4.00
CA ARG A 158 7.50 -13.12 -3.12
C ARG A 158 6.47 -12.07 -3.51
N ALA A 159 5.82 -11.46 -2.51
CA ALA A 159 4.91 -10.34 -2.70
C ALA A 159 5.17 -9.26 -1.66
N GLN A 160 4.80 -8.02 -1.96
CA GLN A 160 4.90 -6.91 -1.05
C GLN A 160 3.61 -6.09 -1.05
N VAL A 161 3.29 -5.50 0.11
CA VAL A 161 2.15 -4.61 0.28
C VAL A 161 2.63 -3.32 0.90
N GLU A 162 2.12 -2.22 0.38
CA GLU A 162 2.51 -0.88 0.74
C GLU A 162 1.31 -0.10 1.28
N THR A 163 1.50 0.50 2.46
CA THR A 163 0.62 1.56 2.98
C THR A 163 1.39 2.88 2.95
N VAL A 164 0.87 3.85 2.21
CA VAL A 164 1.45 5.21 2.16
C VAL A 164 0.91 6.01 3.35
N SER A 165 1.80 6.37 4.27
CA SER A 165 1.52 7.25 5.40
C SER A 165 1.93 8.68 5.07
N GLY A 166 1.05 9.66 5.20
CA GLY A 166 1.34 11.04 4.80
C GLY A 166 0.66 12.12 5.63
N ALA A 167 1.39 13.21 5.86
CA ALA A 167 0.86 14.39 6.51
C ALA A 167 0.02 15.22 5.54
N VAL A 168 -1.20 15.57 5.95
CA VAL A 168 -2.06 16.54 5.25
C VAL A 168 -1.92 17.87 5.96
N THR A 169 -1.19 18.80 5.35
CA THR A 169 -1.25 20.21 5.75
C THR A 169 -2.67 20.71 5.54
N ARG A 170 -3.35 21.16 6.61
CA ARG A 170 -4.56 21.96 6.47
C ARG A 170 -4.20 23.13 5.55
N LEU A 171 -4.86 23.26 4.41
CA LEU A 171 -4.92 24.54 3.72
C LEU A 171 -5.46 25.52 4.75
N ASP A 172 -4.62 26.48 5.16
CA ASP A 172 -5.07 27.60 5.96
C ASP A 172 -6.29 28.18 5.26
N ARG A 173 -7.47 27.97 5.84
CA ARG A 173 -8.62 28.82 5.59
C ARG A 173 -8.20 30.16 6.16
N GLY A 174 -7.49 30.94 5.34
CA GLY A 174 -7.21 32.34 5.63
C GLY A 174 -8.51 33.00 6.07
N PRO A 175 -8.48 33.91 7.05
CA PRO A 175 -9.68 34.57 7.53
C PRO A 175 -10.38 35.15 6.31
N LEU A 176 -11.61 34.68 6.07
CA LEU A 176 -12.48 35.18 5.02
C LEU A 176 -12.70 36.67 5.32
N GLY A 177 -11.83 37.51 4.77
CA GLY A 177 -12.05 38.93 4.66
C GLY A 177 -13.31 39.11 3.84
N LEU A 178 -14.36 39.58 4.50
CA LEU A 178 -15.63 39.96 3.89
C LEU A 178 -15.36 40.78 2.62
N HIS A 179 -15.48 40.15 1.45
CA HIS A 179 -15.65 40.87 0.20
C HIS A 179 -17.15 41.14 0.04
N PRO A 180 -17.55 42.38 -0.31
CA PRO A 180 -18.96 42.70 -0.45
C PRO A 180 -19.55 41.92 -1.64
N ARG A 181 -20.63 41.21 -1.34
CA ARG A 181 -21.74 40.78 -2.22
C ARG A 181 -21.58 41.14 -3.71
N CYS A 182 -21.03 40.21 -4.52
CA CYS A 182 -21.29 40.18 -5.96
C CYS A 182 -22.49 39.26 -6.21
N SER A 183 -23.61 39.84 -6.63
CA SER A 183 -24.79 39.10 -7.07
C SER A 183 -24.57 38.52 -8.47
N VAL A 184 -24.84 37.22 -8.57
CA VAL A 184 -25.16 36.34 -9.71
C VAL A 184 -25.17 36.95 -11.13
N GLU A 185 -24.47 36.29 -12.05
CA GLU A 185 -24.96 36.11 -13.43
C GLU A 185 -24.75 34.66 -13.90
N VAL A 186 -25.69 33.78 -13.54
CA VAL A 186 -25.93 32.53 -14.26
C VAL A 186 -26.59 32.92 -15.58
N GLY A 187 -25.83 32.99 -16.67
CA GLY A 187 -26.45 33.38 -17.95
C GLY A 187 -25.65 33.19 -19.23
N PHE A 188 -24.33 33.04 -19.19
CA PHE A 188 -23.54 33.15 -20.43
C PHE A 188 -23.13 31.82 -21.09
N PHE A 189 -23.17 30.69 -20.38
CA PHE A 189 -22.56 29.45 -20.88
C PHE A 189 -23.45 28.55 -21.75
N LYS A 190 -24.76 28.81 -21.85
CA LYS A 190 -25.69 27.95 -22.64
C LYS A 190 -25.92 28.40 -24.09
N ARG A 191 -25.55 29.63 -24.47
CA ARG A 191 -25.80 30.12 -25.85
C ARG A 191 -24.75 29.63 -26.86
N GLN A 192 -23.49 29.53 -26.46
CA GLN A 192 -22.42 29.09 -27.39
C GLN A 192 -22.48 27.61 -27.76
N TYR A 193 -22.97 26.74 -26.87
CA TYR A 193 -23.07 25.31 -27.18
C TYR A 193 -24.17 25.00 -28.21
N LYS A 194 -25.24 25.80 -28.26
CA LYS A 194 -26.34 25.59 -29.22
C LYS A 194 -25.95 26.01 -30.64
N GLN A 195 -25.22 27.12 -30.79
CA GLN A 195 -24.72 27.56 -32.10
C GLN A 195 -23.68 26.59 -32.69
N MET A 196 -22.76 26.09 -31.87
CA MET A 196 -21.77 25.10 -32.34
C MET A 196 -22.40 23.77 -32.78
N MET A 197 -23.49 23.34 -32.13
CA MET A 197 -24.20 22.12 -32.52
C MET A 197 -25.07 22.30 -33.77
N GLU A 198 -25.64 23.50 -33.99
CA GLU A 198 -26.40 23.81 -35.21
C GLU A 198 -25.47 24.00 -36.43
N GLU A 199 -24.28 24.59 -36.25
CA GLU A 199 -23.27 24.70 -37.33
C GLU A 199 -22.65 23.34 -37.71
N ALA A 200 -22.42 22.45 -36.74
CA ALA A 200 -21.88 21.11 -37.00
C ALA A 200 -22.88 20.18 -37.70
N ASN A 201 -24.18 20.37 -37.49
CA ASN A 201 -25.22 19.52 -38.08
C ASN A 201 -25.69 20.00 -39.48
N GLY A 202 -25.28 21.21 -39.91
CA GLY A 202 -25.61 21.79 -41.21
C GLY A 202 -24.65 21.40 -42.36
N GLN A 203 -23.57 20.66 -42.08
CA GLN A 203 -22.55 20.28 -43.07
C GLN A 203 -22.64 18.82 -43.57
N ILE A 204 -23.73 18.10 -43.27
CA ILE A 204 -23.96 16.74 -43.81
C ILE A 204 -25.31 16.69 -44.53
N ALA A 205 -25.35 17.21 -45.76
CA ALA A 205 -26.33 16.81 -46.77
C ALA A 205 -25.66 16.87 -48.16
N PRO A 206 -25.76 15.80 -48.97
CA PRO A 206 -25.13 15.76 -50.29
C PRO A 206 -26.00 16.51 -51.31
N GLU A 207 -25.39 17.39 -52.11
CA GLU A 207 -25.98 17.84 -53.37
C GLU A 207 -25.45 16.99 -54.52
N ASN A 208 -26.39 16.58 -55.38
CA ASN A 208 -26.32 15.52 -56.38
C ASN A 208 -25.52 15.88 -57.64
N GLY A 209 -25.10 14.82 -58.36
CA GLY A 209 -25.42 14.67 -59.77
C GLY A 209 -24.30 14.84 -60.79
N THR A 210 -23.96 13.75 -61.48
CA THR A 210 -23.94 13.70 -62.94
C THR A 210 -24.31 12.30 -63.41
#